data_AF-A0A7C2KHY3-F1
#
_entry.id   AF-A0A7C2KHY3-F1
#
_cell.length_a   1.000
_cell.length_b   1.000
_cell.length_c   1.000
_cell.angle_alpha   90.00
_cell.angle_beta   90.00
_cell.angle_gamma   90.00
#
_symmetry.space_group_name_H-M   'P 1'
#
loop_
_entity.id
_entity.type
_entity.pdbx_description
1 polymer ?
#
loop_
_entity_poly.entity_id
_entity_poly.type
_entity_poly.pdbx_seq_one_letter_code
_entity_poly.pdbx_strand_id
1 'polypeptide(L)'
;EINILLKQTGFHFRNWIIWYYTFGQNQRKKFNRSHTHIFYFTKDKDKDNFVFNSDNIRVPSARQLVYHDKRAHPKGKVPDDVWQYSRVCGTFKERLGNHPCQMPQNLLERIVQTSSNVGDLVLDPFGGTGTTAKVAQSLNRKYISIEKSEEYYELILKRLKSDIQAIGTHDPIAEEQQGVLFDI
;
A
#
# COMPACT_ATOMS: atom_id res chain seq x y z
N GLU A 1 2.04 22.40 5.25
CA GLU A 1 1.19 23.07 4.25
C GLU A 1 0.07 22.16 3.74
N ILE A 2 0.36 21.01 3.11
CA ILE A 2 -0.68 20.10 2.58
C ILE A 2 -1.79 19.74 3.58
N ASN A 3 -1.44 19.41 4.83
CA ASN A 3 -2.45 19.07 5.85
C ASN A 3 -3.41 20.24 6.16
N ILE A 4 -2.88 21.46 6.19
CA ILE A 4 -3.70 22.66 6.45
C ILE A 4 -4.64 22.90 5.27
N LEU A 5 -4.11 22.83 4.04
CA LEU A 5 -4.89 23.03 2.81
C LEU A 5 -6.03 22.01 2.69
N LEU A 6 -5.78 20.73 2.95
CA LEU A 6 -6.82 19.70 2.84
C LEU A 6 -7.89 19.80 3.94
N LYS A 7 -7.53 20.27 5.13
CA LYS A 7 -8.52 20.58 6.17
C LYS A 7 -9.45 21.73 5.77
N GLN A 8 -8.93 22.72 5.05
CA GLN A 8 -9.72 23.86 4.56
C GLN A 8 -10.68 23.47 3.43
N THR A 9 -10.39 22.41 2.67
CA THR A 9 -11.28 21.90 1.61
C THR A 9 -12.37 20.95 2.11
N GLY A 10 -12.46 20.75 3.43
CA GLY A 10 -13.49 19.92 4.06
C GLY A 10 -13.11 18.45 4.26
N PHE A 11 -11.86 18.06 3.98
CA PHE A 11 -11.39 16.71 4.32
C PHE A 11 -11.00 16.61 5.80
N HIS A 12 -11.26 15.46 6.39
CA HIS A 12 -10.93 15.16 7.78
C HIS A 12 -9.63 14.37 7.86
N PHE A 13 -8.63 14.97 8.51
CA PHE A 13 -7.35 14.33 8.77
C PHE A 13 -7.49 13.17 9.75
N ARG A 14 -6.95 12.00 9.40
CA ARG A 14 -7.00 10.80 10.24
C ARG A 14 -5.65 10.42 10.80
N ASN A 15 -4.64 10.35 9.93
CA ASN A 15 -3.34 9.85 10.34
C ASN A 15 -2.22 10.43 9.50
N TRP A 16 -1.07 10.65 10.14
CA TRP A 16 0.19 10.98 9.47
C TRP A 16 1.08 9.74 9.53
N ILE A 17 1.03 8.97 8.46
CA ILE A 17 1.79 7.73 8.37
C ILE A 17 3.21 8.05 7.90
N ILE A 18 4.19 7.43 8.56
CA ILE A 18 5.60 7.48 8.18
C ILE A 18 5.94 6.21 7.43
N TRP A 19 6.19 6.30 6.14
CA TRP A 19 6.75 5.19 5.39
C TRP A 19 8.28 5.23 5.50
N TYR A 20 8.84 4.34 6.31
CA TYR A 20 10.26 4.14 6.49
C TYR A 20 10.81 3.07 5.53
N TYR A 21 11.99 3.32 4.98
CA TYR A 21 12.73 2.41 4.12
C TYR A 21 14.23 2.43 4.45
N THR A 22 14.86 1.26 4.37
CA THR A 22 16.24 1.05 4.85
C THR A 22 17.31 1.69 3.95
N PHE A 23 17.08 1.73 2.63
CA PHE A 23 18.01 2.35 1.69
C PHE A 23 17.69 3.85 1.55
N GLY A 24 18.28 4.68 2.39
CA GLY A 24 18.17 6.15 2.33
C GLY A 24 19.16 6.82 1.36
N GLN A 25 18.99 8.12 1.15
CA GLN A 25 20.02 8.93 0.47
C GLN A 25 21.02 9.44 1.50
N ASN A 26 22.32 9.21 1.26
CA ASN A 26 23.38 9.73 2.14
C ASN A 26 23.41 11.26 2.08
N GLN A 27 23.51 11.92 3.24
CA GLN A 27 23.51 13.38 3.38
C GLN A 27 24.73 13.81 4.19
N ARG A 28 25.40 14.90 3.77
CA ARG A 28 26.65 15.37 4.42
C ARG A 28 26.44 16.43 5.50
N LYS A 29 25.35 17.21 5.42
CA LYS A 29 25.08 18.37 6.29
C LYS A 29 23.79 18.23 7.11
N LYS A 30 23.15 17.07 7.07
CA LYS A 30 21.90 16.75 7.78
C LYS A 30 21.74 15.24 7.90
N PHE A 31 20.77 14.78 8.68
CA PHE A 31 20.44 13.36 8.78
C PHE A 31 20.02 12.76 7.44
N ASN A 32 20.37 11.48 7.25
CA ASN A 32 19.97 10.72 6.07
C ASN A 32 18.46 10.65 5.95
N ARG A 33 17.94 10.85 4.73
CA ARG A 33 16.50 10.71 4.48
C ARG A 33 16.18 9.26 4.13
N SER A 34 15.44 8.62 5.03
CA SER A 34 15.03 7.21 4.99
C SER A 34 13.52 7.04 5.15
N HIS A 35 12.73 8.11 4.99
CA HIS A 35 11.28 8.02 5.08
C HIS A 35 10.58 8.99 4.13
N THR A 36 9.32 8.68 3.85
CA THR A 36 8.34 9.59 3.25
C THR A 36 7.10 9.69 4.14
N HIS A 37 6.24 10.66 3.84
CA HIS A 37 4.98 10.87 4.54
C HIS A 37 3.81 10.41 3.68
N ILE A 38 2.88 9.69 4.30
CA ILE A 38 1.59 9.33 3.72
C ILE A 38 0.53 9.99 4.60
N PHE A 39 -0.24 10.91 4.04
CA PHE A 39 -1.33 11.55 4.77
C PHE A 39 -2.65 10.85 4.46
N TYR A 40 -3.32 10.39 5.50
CA TYR A 40 -4.63 9.75 5.39
C TYR A 40 -5.74 10.74 5.76
N PHE A 41 -6.65 10.97 4.82
CA PHE A 41 -7.83 11.80 4.96
C PHE A 41 -9.09 11.03 4.59
N THR A 42 -10.23 11.45 5.16
CA THR A 42 -11.56 10.96 4.80
C THR A 42 -12.48 12.13 4.45
N LYS A 43 -13.49 11.89 3.61
CA LYS A 43 -14.50 12.89 3.29
C LYS A 43 -15.45 13.17 4.45
N ASP A 44 -15.83 12.13 5.19
CA ASP A 44 -16.68 12.25 6.39
C ASP A 44 -15.83 12.15 7.67
N LYS A 45 -16.29 12.78 8.74
CA LYS A 45 -15.72 12.69 10.09
C LYS A 45 -16.22 11.46 10.85
N ASP A 46 -17.41 10.97 10.53
CA ASP A 46 -18.03 9.84 11.20
C ASP A 46 -17.41 8.52 10.72
N LYS A 47 -17.03 7.67 11.67
CA LYS A 47 -16.40 6.36 11.42
C LYS A 47 -17.32 5.39 10.71
N ASP A 48 -18.63 5.57 10.85
CA ASP A 48 -19.61 4.67 10.24
C ASP A 48 -19.85 5.04 8.76
N ASN A 49 -19.34 6.19 8.31
CA ASN A 49 -19.51 6.73 6.95
C ASN A 49 -18.26 6.60 6.06
N PHE A 50 -17.21 5.90 6.52
CA PHE A 50 -16.07 5.55 5.67
C PHE A 50 -15.53 4.15 5.97
N VAL A 51 -14.85 3.57 4.98
CA VAL A 51 -14.31 2.21 5.08
C VAL A 51 -12.97 2.24 5.82
N PHE A 52 -12.85 1.41 6.87
CA PHE A 52 -11.59 1.11 7.53
C PHE A 52 -11.55 -0.37 7.93
N ASN A 53 -11.06 -1.21 7.03
CA ASN A 53 -11.01 -2.66 7.19
C ASN A 53 -9.80 -3.07 8.05
N SER A 54 -9.85 -2.77 9.34
CA SER A 54 -8.74 -3.01 10.27
C SER A 54 -8.29 -4.46 10.32
N ASP A 55 -9.23 -5.40 10.15
CA ASP A 55 -8.98 -6.84 10.23
C ASP A 55 -8.07 -7.35 9.10
N ASN A 56 -8.12 -6.71 7.92
CA ASN A 56 -7.30 -7.11 6.76
C ASN A 56 -5.82 -6.78 6.91
N ILE A 57 -5.47 -5.93 7.89
CA ILE A 57 -4.11 -5.41 8.06
C ILE A 57 -3.52 -5.70 9.42
N ARG A 58 -4.17 -6.51 10.26
CA ARG A 58 -3.67 -6.78 11.60
C ARG A 58 -2.32 -7.49 11.55
N VAL A 59 -1.49 -7.17 12.52
CA VAL A 59 -0.17 -7.77 12.71
C VAL A 59 -0.07 -8.37 14.12
N PRO A 60 0.76 -9.42 14.31
CA PRO A 60 1.03 -9.94 15.63
C PRO A 60 1.46 -8.83 16.59
N SER A 61 0.90 -8.85 17.80
CA SER A 61 1.22 -7.87 18.84
C SER A 61 2.26 -8.43 19.82
N ALA A 62 3.06 -7.56 20.44
CA ALA A 62 3.94 -7.96 21.54
C ALA A 62 3.16 -8.60 22.71
N ARG A 63 1.90 -8.20 22.93
CA ARG A 63 1.01 -8.86 23.91
C ARG A 63 0.80 -10.34 23.61
N GLN A 64 0.76 -10.73 22.35
CA GLN A 64 0.66 -12.14 21.95
C GLN A 64 2.02 -12.83 22.01
N LEU A 65 3.03 -12.23 21.38
CA LEU A 65 4.31 -12.89 21.12
C LEU A 65 5.27 -12.88 22.30
N VAL A 66 5.28 -11.79 23.08
CA VAL A 66 6.25 -11.57 24.16
C VAL A 66 5.62 -11.80 25.53
N TYR A 67 4.42 -11.26 25.75
CA TYR A 67 3.78 -11.27 27.06
C TYR A 67 2.76 -12.40 27.25
N HIS A 68 2.41 -13.13 26.18
CA HIS A 68 1.38 -14.18 26.16
C HIS A 68 0.09 -13.79 26.92
N ASP A 69 -0.32 -12.52 26.79
CA ASP A 69 -1.49 -11.96 27.48
C ASP A 69 -2.77 -12.49 26.84
N LYS A 70 -3.58 -13.22 27.62
CA LYS A 70 -4.86 -13.80 27.17
C LYS A 70 -5.89 -12.76 26.70
N ARG A 71 -5.72 -11.48 27.06
CA ARG A 71 -6.57 -10.38 26.59
C ARG A 71 -6.18 -9.88 25.20
N ALA A 72 -5.08 -10.38 24.64
CA ALA A 72 -4.66 -9.97 23.31
C ALA A 72 -5.66 -10.45 22.27
N HIS A 73 -5.97 -9.57 21.31
CA HIS A 73 -6.89 -9.90 20.24
C HIS A 73 -6.32 -11.06 19.41
N PRO A 74 -7.10 -12.12 19.11
CA PRO A 74 -6.58 -13.33 18.46
C PRO A 74 -5.97 -13.05 17.08
N LYS A 75 -6.59 -12.15 16.30
CA LYS A 75 -6.07 -11.72 14.99
C LYS A 75 -4.91 -10.71 15.05
N GLY A 76 -4.46 -10.30 16.25
CA GLY A 76 -3.42 -9.30 16.42
C GLY A 76 -3.89 -7.85 16.52
N LYS A 77 -2.94 -6.92 16.51
CA LYS A 77 -3.18 -5.47 16.64
C LYS A 77 -3.29 -4.81 15.27
N VAL A 78 -3.94 -3.66 15.21
CA VAL A 78 -3.78 -2.74 14.07
C VAL A 78 -2.31 -2.29 14.03
N PRO A 79 -1.66 -2.24 12.85
CA PRO A 79 -0.29 -1.77 12.73
C PRO A 79 -0.12 -0.34 13.25
N ASP A 80 1.09 -0.04 13.72
CA ASP A 80 1.45 1.34 14.06
C ASP A 80 1.49 2.20 12.79
N ASP A 81 1.56 3.52 12.96
CA ASP A 81 1.59 4.50 11.86
C ASP A 81 2.98 4.70 11.25
N VAL A 82 3.98 3.94 11.70
CA VAL A 82 5.30 3.85 11.08
C VAL A 82 5.40 2.53 10.32
N TRP A 83 5.39 2.61 8.99
CA TRP A 83 5.36 1.46 8.11
C TRP A 83 6.73 1.22 7.49
N GLN A 84 7.26 0.01 7.68
CA GLN A 84 8.52 -0.39 7.08
C GLN A 84 8.27 -1.17 5.79
N TYR A 85 8.54 -0.53 4.65
CA TYR A 85 8.47 -1.14 3.33
C TYR A 85 9.69 -0.74 2.51
N SER A 86 10.31 -1.70 1.82
CA SER A 86 11.40 -1.39 0.90
C SER A 86 10.89 -0.57 -0.30
N ARG A 87 11.74 0.32 -0.83
CA ARG A 87 11.50 0.94 -2.14
C ARG A 87 11.70 -0.10 -3.24
N VAL A 88 11.12 0.15 -4.41
CA VAL A 88 11.39 -0.68 -5.59
C VAL A 88 12.80 -0.40 -6.10
N CYS A 89 13.69 -1.37 -5.91
CA CYS A 89 15.07 -1.32 -6.41
C CYS A 89 15.16 -1.93 -7.81
N GLY A 90 16.23 -1.61 -8.55
CA GLY A 90 16.40 -2.02 -9.95
C GLY A 90 16.42 -3.54 -10.17
N THR A 91 16.85 -4.32 -9.18
CA THR A 91 16.92 -5.79 -9.26
C THR A 91 15.61 -6.50 -8.90
N PHE A 92 14.59 -5.75 -8.47
CA PHE A 92 13.36 -6.37 -7.98
C PHE A 92 12.50 -6.84 -9.15
N LYS A 93 11.90 -8.03 -9.05
CA LYS A 93 11.01 -8.58 -10.09
C LYS A 93 9.84 -7.66 -10.44
N GLU A 94 9.34 -6.90 -9.47
CA GLU A 94 8.23 -5.96 -9.70
C GLU A 94 8.64 -4.71 -10.48
N ARG A 95 9.95 -4.42 -10.63
CA ARG A 95 10.47 -3.22 -11.29
C ARG A 95 10.04 -3.20 -12.75
N LEU A 96 9.43 -2.10 -13.17
CA LEU A 96 9.03 -1.88 -14.55
C LEU A 96 9.80 -0.72 -15.17
N GLY A 97 10.54 -1.04 -16.23
CA GLY A 97 11.31 -0.08 -17.00
C GLY A 97 12.20 0.81 -16.11
N ASN A 98 12.38 2.05 -16.57
CA ASN A 98 13.27 3.02 -15.94
C ASN A 98 12.54 4.09 -15.12
N HIS A 99 11.27 3.88 -14.76
CA HIS A 99 10.51 4.86 -13.99
C HIS A 99 11.20 5.16 -12.64
N PRO A 100 11.56 6.42 -12.33
CA PRO A 100 12.44 6.73 -11.19
C PRO A 100 11.78 6.45 -9.84
N CYS A 101 10.47 6.61 -9.75
CA CYS A 101 9.72 6.59 -8.49
C CYS A 101 8.56 5.59 -8.52
N GLN A 102 8.80 4.35 -8.95
CA GLN A 102 7.77 3.30 -8.87
C GLN A 102 7.41 3.00 -7.40
N MET A 103 6.11 3.02 -7.10
CA MET A 103 5.59 2.64 -5.77
C MET A 103 5.60 1.11 -5.60
N PRO A 104 5.96 0.59 -4.41
CA PRO A 104 5.89 -0.84 -4.11
C PRO A 104 4.45 -1.35 -4.05
N GLN A 105 4.20 -2.55 -4.59
CA GLN A 105 2.85 -3.12 -4.58
C GLN A 105 2.30 -3.36 -3.17
N ASN A 106 3.11 -3.93 -2.27
CA ASN A 106 2.69 -4.25 -0.91
C ASN A 106 2.31 -3.02 -0.06
N LEU A 107 2.92 -1.87 -0.32
CA LEU A 107 2.55 -0.60 0.31
C LEU A 107 1.16 -0.15 -0.13
N LEU A 108 0.90 -0.20 -1.44
CA LEU A 108 -0.40 0.17 -2.01
C LEU A 108 -1.49 -0.86 -1.68
N GLU A 109 -1.13 -2.13 -1.58
CA GLU A 109 -2.03 -3.21 -1.16
C GLU A 109 -2.60 -2.94 0.24
N ARG A 110 -1.75 -2.58 1.21
CA ARG A 110 -2.20 -2.16 2.54
C ARG A 110 -3.20 -1.01 2.45
N ILE A 111 -2.90 0.03 1.67
CA ILE A 111 -3.75 1.21 1.53
C ILE A 111 -5.12 0.83 0.94
N VAL A 112 -5.12 0.08 -0.17
CA VAL A 112 -6.36 -0.32 -0.86
C VAL A 112 -7.18 -1.29 -0.01
N GLN A 113 -6.56 -2.28 0.62
CA GLN A 113 -7.27 -3.25 1.48
C GLN A 113 -7.91 -2.59 2.70
N THR A 114 -7.25 -1.58 3.29
CA THR A 114 -7.75 -0.88 4.47
C THR A 114 -8.91 0.04 4.13
N SER A 115 -8.82 0.75 2.99
CA SER A 115 -9.69 1.90 2.70
C SER A 115 -10.72 1.64 1.60
N SER A 116 -10.91 0.39 1.18
CA SER A 116 -11.90 0.01 0.16
C SER A 116 -12.42 -1.42 0.35
N ASN A 117 -13.60 -1.69 -0.17
CA ASN A 117 -14.21 -3.01 -0.28
C ASN A 117 -14.07 -3.58 -1.70
N VAL A 118 -14.33 -4.87 -1.85
CA VAL A 118 -14.40 -5.51 -3.17
C VAL A 118 -15.47 -4.82 -4.02
N GLY A 119 -15.15 -4.52 -5.28
CA GLY A 119 -16.03 -3.83 -6.21
C GLY A 119 -16.01 -2.29 -6.12
N ASP A 120 -15.42 -1.71 -5.06
CA ASP A 120 -15.24 -0.27 -4.95
C ASP A 120 -14.32 0.28 -6.04
N LEU A 121 -14.46 1.57 -6.32
CA LEU A 121 -13.64 2.29 -7.30
C LEU A 121 -12.44 2.97 -6.62
N VAL A 122 -11.23 2.65 -7.09
CA VAL A 122 -9.97 3.29 -6.68
C VAL A 122 -9.51 4.27 -7.76
N LEU A 123 -9.27 5.53 -7.39
CA LEU A 123 -8.77 6.57 -8.29
C LEU A 123 -7.30 6.86 -8.00
N ASP A 124 -6.48 6.86 -9.04
CA ASP A 124 -5.12 7.39 -9.03
C ASP A 124 -4.97 8.45 -10.13
N PRO A 125 -4.92 9.75 -9.80
CA PRO A 125 -4.76 10.81 -10.79
C PRO A 125 -3.31 10.94 -11.31
N PHE A 126 -2.35 10.19 -10.76
CA PHE A 126 -0.93 10.24 -11.10
C PHE A 126 -0.35 8.83 -11.25
N GLY A 127 -0.88 8.08 -12.22
CA GLY A 127 -0.71 6.64 -12.33
C GLY A 127 0.72 6.12 -12.40
N GLY A 128 1.67 6.87 -12.98
CA GLY A 128 3.07 6.47 -13.11
C GLY A 128 3.20 5.10 -13.77
N THR A 129 3.76 4.11 -13.04
CA THR A 129 3.86 2.72 -13.55
C THR A 129 2.60 1.87 -13.38
N GLY A 130 1.48 2.46 -12.93
CA GLY A 130 0.20 1.78 -12.75
C GLY A 130 0.12 0.84 -11.56
N THR A 131 0.96 1.03 -10.53
CA THR A 131 0.95 0.13 -9.37
C THR A 131 -0.41 0.14 -8.67
N THR A 132 -1.07 1.30 -8.54
CA THR A 132 -2.40 1.40 -7.93
C THR A 132 -3.45 0.62 -8.71
N ALA A 133 -3.46 0.76 -10.05
CA ALA A 133 -4.36 0.00 -10.92
C ALA A 133 -4.13 -1.51 -10.83
N LYS A 134 -2.86 -1.95 -10.85
CA LYS A 134 -2.46 -3.35 -10.69
C LYS A 134 -2.95 -3.94 -9.37
N VAL A 135 -2.75 -3.23 -8.26
CA VAL A 135 -3.18 -3.65 -6.92
C VAL A 135 -4.70 -3.66 -6.80
N ALA A 136 -5.38 -2.63 -7.32
CA ALA A 136 -6.84 -2.59 -7.34
C ALA A 136 -7.41 -3.79 -8.13
N GLN A 137 -6.85 -4.09 -9.30
CA GLN A 137 -7.23 -5.24 -10.10
C GLN A 137 -7.05 -6.56 -9.34
N SER A 138 -5.88 -6.80 -8.74
CA SER A 138 -5.61 -8.05 -8.00
C SER A 138 -6.50 -8.22 -6.77
N LEU A 139 -6.97 -7.11 -6.18
CA LEU A 139 -7.88 -7.11 -5.04
C LEU A 139 -9.36 -7.05 -5.46
N ASN A 140 -9.69 -7.23 -6.75
CA ASN A 140 -11.07 -7.15 -7.24
C ASN A 140 -11.76 -5.81 -6.95
N ARG A 141 -11.02 -4.70 -7.05
CA ARG A 141 -11.55 -3.33 -7.05
C ARG A 141 -11.60 -2.83 -8.50
N LYS A 142 -12.58 -1.97 -8.79
CA LYS A 142 -12.57 -1.17 -10.01
C LYS A 142 -11.51 -0.08 -9.85
N TYR A 143 -10.98 0.43 -10.96
CA TYR A 143 -9.98 1.48 -10.89
C TYR A 143 -10.08 2.47 -12.06
N ILE A 144 -9.65 3.70 -11.80
CA ILE A 144 -9.32 4.71 -12.81
C ILE A 144 -7.90 5.18 -12.51
N SER A 145 -7.03 5.10 -13.50
CA SER A 145 -5.65 5.60 -13.42
C SER A 145 -5.45 6.62 -14.53
N ILE A 146 -5.02 7.82 -14.17
CA ILE A 146 -4.75 8.92 -15.11
C ILE A 146 -3.23 9.12 -15.18
N GLU A 147 -2.69 9.14 -16.39
CA GLU A 147 -1.27 9.37 -16.63
C GLU A 147 -1.11 10.29 -17.83
N LYS A 148 -0.22 11.28 -17.71
CA LYS A 148 0.01 12.28 -18.75
C LYS A 148 1.04 11.80 -19.77
N SER A 149 2.04 11.04 -19.35
CA SER A 149 3.09 10.51 -20.22
C SER A 149 2.56 9.34 -21.04
N GLU A 150 2.61 9.45 -22.37
CA GLU A 150 2.21 8.38 -23.27
C GLU A 150 3.04 7.09 -23.06
N GLU A 151 4.36 7.23 -22.80
CA GLU A 151 5.23 6.09 -22.49
C GLU A 151 4.75 5.31 -21.25
N TYR A 152 4.39 6.04 -20.18
CA TYR A 152 3.92 5.42 -18.95
C TYR A 152 2.50 4.88 -19.08
N TYR A 153 1.64 5.55 -19.85
CA TYR A 153 0.32 5.04 -20.20
C TYR A 153 0.41 3.68 -20.92
N GLU A 154 1.27 3.55 -21.94
CA GLU A 154 1.48 2.27 -22.63
C GLU A 154 2.06 1.19 -21.69
N LEU A 155 2.96 1.57 -20.79
CA LEU A 155 3.47 0.68 -19.75
C LEU A 155 2.35 0.16 -18.84
N ILE A 156 1.43 1.03 -18.41
CA ILE A 156 0.25 0.66 -17.61
C ILE A 156 -0.62 -0.34 -18.37
N LEU A 157 -0.95 -0.06 -19.64
CA LEU A 157 -1.77 -0.95 -20.46
C LEU A 157 -1.14 -2.34 -20.59
N LYS A 158 0.17 -2.41 -20.86
CA LYS A 158 0.90 -3.67 -20.95
C LYS A 158 0.86 -4.44 -19.63
N ARG A 159 1.09 -3.76 -18.51
CA ARG A 159 1.07 -4.34 -17.16
C ARG A 159 -0.28 -4.95 -16.82
N LEU A 160 -1.38 -4.28 -17.17
CA LEU A 160 -2.74 -4.74 -16.82
C LEU A 160 -3.25 -5.85 -17.75
N LYS A 161 -2.80 -5.89 -19.01
CA LYS A 161 -3.16 -6.94 -19.97
C LYS A 161 -2.57 -8.30 -19.62
N SER A 162 -1.33 -8.36 -19.12
CA SER A 162 -0.70 -9.63 -18.72
C SER A 162 -1.47 -10.36 -17.62
N ASP A 163 -2.17 -9.60 -16.77
CA ASP A 163 -2.94 -10.17 -15.67
C ASP A 163 -4.27 -10.78 -16.12
N ILE A 164 -4.92 -10.18 -17.12
CA ILE A 164 -6.14 -10.73 -17.71
C ILE A 164 -5.86 -12.09 -18.37
N GLN A 165 -4.67 -12.25 -18.96
CA GLN A 165 -4.24 -13.54 -19.53
C GLN A 165 -3.91 -14.58 -18.45
N ALA A 166 -3.35 -14.17 -17.30
CA ALA A 166 -3.05 -15.06 -16.19
C ALA A 166 -4.28 -15.55 -15.40
N ILE A 167 -5.44 -14.88 -15.54
CA ILE A 167 -6.72 -15.30 -14.94
C ILE A 167 -7.38 -16.42 -15.76
N GLY A 168 -6.93 -16.66 -17.00
CA GLY A 168 -7.23 -17.91 -17.71
C GLY A 168 -6.28 -19.01 -17.23
N THR A 169 -6.85 -20.08 -16.65
CA THR A 169 -6.17 -21.32 -16.18
C THR A 169 -5.52 -21.32 -14.79
N HIS A 170 -6.24 -20.93 -13.73
CA HIS A 170 -5.90 -21.43 -12.40
C HIS A 170 -7.15 -21.86 -11.60
N ASP A 171 -7.26 -23.17 -11.41
CA ASP A 171 -8.15 -23.79 -10.42
C ASP A 171 -7.79 -23.31 -9.00
N PRO A 172 -8.79 -22.95 -8.17
CA PRO A 172 -8.54 -22.60 -6.79
C PRO A 172 -8.39 -23.88 -5.97
N ILE A 173 -7.20 -24.14 -5.47
CA ILE A 173 -6.83 -24.68 -4.13
C ILE A 173 -5.36 -25.12 -4.21
N ALA A 174 -4.49 -24.39 -3.51
CA ALA A 174 -3.27 -24.97 -2.95
C ALA A 174 -2.89 -24.15 -1.69
N GLU A 175 -2.78 -24.88 -0.59
CA GLU A 175 -2.66 -24.43 0.79
C GLU A 175 -1.33 -23.72 1.11
N GLU A 176 -1.36 -23.05 2.25
CA GLU A 176 -0.31 -22.31 2.93
C GLU A 176 1.03 -23.06 3.07
N GLN A 177 2.13 -22.32 2.94
CA GLN A 177 3.29 -22.46 3.83
C GLN A 177 4.01 -21.10 3.95
N GLN A 178 3.73 -20.39 5.04
CA GLN A 178 4.38 -19.15 5.42
C GLN A 178 5.70 -19.49 6.16
N GLY A 179 6.82 -19.47 5.43
CA GLY A 179 8.15 -19.59 6.02
C GLY A 179 8.47 -18.35 6.86
N VAL A 180 8.72 -18.56 8.15
CA VAL A 180 9.23 -17.53 9.07
C VAL A 180 10.72 -17.32 8.81
N LEU A 181 11.10 -16.07 8.51
CA LEU A 181 12.48 -15.68 8.25
C LEU A 181 13.14 -15.17 9.53
N PHE A 182 13.48 -16.08 10.45
CA PHE A 182 14.43 -15.84 11.55
C PHE A 182 15.13 -17.16 11.94
N ASP A 183 16.09 -17.57 11.13
CA ASP A 183 17.14 -18.53 11.50
C ASP A 183 18.50 -17.89 11.20
N ILE A 184 19.03 -17.12 12.16
CA ILE A 184 20.46 -16.99 12.52
C ILE A 184 20.51 -16.70 14.02
#